data_AF-A0A3R6GGT4-F1
#
_entry.id   AF-A0A3R6GGT4-F1
#
_cell.length_a   1.000
_cell.length_b   1.000
_cell.length_c   1.000
_cell.angle_alpha   90.00
_cell.angle_beta   90.00
_cell.angle_gamma   90.00
#
_symmetry.space_group_name_H-M   'P 1'
#
loop_
_entity.id
_entity.type
_entity.pdbx_description
1 polymer ?
#
loop_
_entity_poly.entity_id
_entity_poly.type
_entity_poly.pdbx_seq_one_letter_code
_entity_poly.pdbx_strand_id
1 'polypeptide(L)'
;MVIEYLQQIKDSYFEEKHALEKQLNLLEIQLKENTGMIKMLEETNDSCYELFTPRNVNSKNKAKINELIEEQKSINESIDNLKNSIKEYSSKIEQLDQIVEEENREIEIVQEYTEAMTQQNIVSEDEKESSEDNLLDSIKNILNRVELCSQLIDIDPVRCRLELSSVMKILTDLIEEKDESDF
;
A
#
# COMPACT_ATOMS: atom_id res chain seq x y z
N MET A 1 5.17 -3.99 -14.25
CA MET A 1 6.42 -4.42 -13.56
C MET A 1 6.51 -3.97 -12.11
N VAL A 2 6.61 -2.67 -11.78
CA VAL A 2 6.78 -2.25 -10.36
C VAL A 2 5.53 -2.50 -9.52
N ILE A 3 4.34 -2.10 -10.02
CA ILE A 3 3.06 -2.34 -9.33
C ILE A 3 2.77 -3.84 -9.15
N GLU A 4 3.01 -4.65 -10.19
CA GLU A 4 2.85 -6.11 -10.10
C GLU A 4 3.77 -6.73 -9.05
N TYR A 5 5.00 -6.23 -8.93
CA TYR A 5 5.94 -6.67 -7.90
C TYR A 5 5.49 -6.26 -6.49
N LEU A 6 4.99 -5.04 -6.31
CA LEU A 6 4.41 -4.59 -5.04
C LEU A 6 3.18 -5.42 -4.65
N GLN A 7 2.35 -5.78 -5.64
CA GLN A 7 1.19 -6.65 -5.43
C GLN A 7 1.60 -8.06 -5.00
N GLN A 8 2.65 -8.64 -5.60
CA GLN A 8 3.18 -9.94 -5.18
C GLN A 8 3.70 -9.93 -3.74
N ILE A 9 4.39 -8.85 -3.33
CA ILE A 9 4.85 -8.70 -1.95
C ILE A 9 3.65 -8.59 -1.00
N LYS A 10 2.64 -7.80 -1.37
CA LYS A 10 1.40 -7.65 -0.59
C LYS A 10 0.71 -9.00 -0.40
N ASP A 11 0.55 -9.78 -1.46
CA ASP A 11 -0.07 -11.11 -1.41
C ASP A 11 0.71 -12.05 -0.47
N SER A 12 2.05 -12.03 -0.53
CA SER A 12 2.91 -12.78 0.38
C SER A 12 2.69 -12.39 1.85
N TYR A 13 2.58 -11.09 2.16
CA TYR A 13 2.31 -10.64 3.53
C TYR A 13 0.90 -11.01 4.00
N PHE A 14 -0.08 -11.04 3.10
CA PHE A 14 -1.42 -11.54 3.42
C PHE A 14 -1.41 -13.03 3.77
N GLU A 15 -0.68 -13.85 3.00
CA GLU A 15 -0.53 -15.27 3.29
C GLU A 15 0.14 -15.53 4.64
N GLU A 16 1.24 -14.81 4.94
CA GLU A 16 1.94 -14.92 6.22
C GLU A 16 1.05 -14.47 7.38
N LYS A 17 0.35 -13.34 7.24
CA LYS A 17 -0.60 -12.85 8.25
C LYS A 17 -1.71 -13.88 8.51
N HIS A 18 -2.30 -14.44 7.46
CA HIS A 18 -3.35 -15.44 7.57
C HIS A 18 -2.85 -16.74 8.22
N ALA A 19 -1.61 -17.15 7.94
CA ALA A 19 -0.99 -18.29 8.61
C ALA A 19 -0.83 -18.06 10.12
N LEU A 20 -0.41 -16.85 10.53
CA LEU A 20 -0.32 -16.47 11.94
C LEU A 20 -1.69 -16.40 12.62
N GLU A 21 -2.72 -15.89 11.94
CA GLU A 21 -4.10 -15.87 12.45
C GLU A 21 -4.65 -17.28 12.69
N LYS A 22 -4.31 -18.24 11.81
CA LYS A 22 -4.68 -19.64 11.99
C LYS A 22 -3.99 -20.25 13.22
N GLN A 23 -2.70 -19.95 13.42
CA GLN A 23 -1.96 -20.39 14.61
C GLN A 23 -2.54 -19.79 15.90
N LEU A 24 -2.88 -18.49 15.87
CA LEU A 24 -3.52 -17.79 16.97
C LEU A 24 -4.83 -18.50 17.38
N ASN A 25 -5.70 -18.80 16.42
CA ASN A 25 -6.97 -19.48 16.67
C ASN A 25 -6.77 -20.86 17.32
N LEU A 26 -5.79 -21.63 16.85
CA LEU A 26 -5.46 -22.92 17.43
C LEU A 26 -5.05 -22.80 18.91
N LEU A 27 -4.22 -21.81 19.25
CA LEU A 27 -3.82 -21.55 20.63
C LEU A 27 -4.99 -21.07 21.50
N GLU A 28 -5.90 -20.26 20.96
CA GLU A 28 -7.11 -19.83 21.67
C GLU A 28 -8.05 -21.01 21.98
N ILE A 29 -8.19 -21.95 21.04
CA ILE A 29 -8.93 -23.20 21.27
C ILE A 29 -8.26 -24.02 22.39
N GLN A 30 -6.94 -24.21 22.32
CA GLN A 30 -6.20 -24.95 23.34
C GLN A 30 -6.33 -24.31 24.74
N LEU A 31 -6.30 -22.98 24.82
CA LEU A 31 -6.49 -22.25 26.08
C LEU A 31 -7.90 -22.49 26.66
N LYS A 32 -8.92 -22.52 25.80
CA LYS A 32 -10.30 -22.82 26.18
C LYS A 32 -10.47 -24.26 26.66
N GLU A 33 -9.82 -25.22 25.99
CA GLU A 33 -9.78 -26.62 26.41
C GLU A 33 -9.11 -26.80 27.77
N ASN A 34 -7.93 -26.17 27.98
CA ASN A 34 -7.23 -26.18 29.27
C ASN A 34 -8.12 -25.60 30.39
N THR A 35 -8.85 -24.52 30.10
CA THR A 35 -9.78 -23.90 31.04
C THR A 35 -10.93 -24.85 31.41
N GLY A 36 -11.51 -25.54 30.43
CA GLY A 36 -12.54 -26.55 30.66
C GLY A 36 -12.04 -27.74 31.48
N MET A 37 -10.82 -28.19 31.21
CA MET A 37 -10.19 -29.31 31.91
C MET A 37 -9.89 -28.98 33.36
N ILE A 38 -9.37 -27.78 33.65
CA ILE A 38 -9.17 -27.29 35.03
C ILE A 38 -10.50 -27.31 35.79
N LYS A 39 -11.56 -26.75 35.20
CA LYS A 39 -12.88 -26.71 35.83
C LYS A 39 -13.44 -28.11 36.15
N MET A 40 -13.29 -29.07 35.24
CA MET A 40 -13.68 -30.47 35.51
C MET A 40 -12.84 -31.09 36.64
N LEU A 41 -11.54 -30.82 36.69
CA LEU A 41 -10.66 -31.32 37.76
C LEU A 41 -10.98 -30.69 39.12
N GLU A 42 -11.44 -29.44 39.14
CA GLU A 42 -11.91 -28.76 40.34
C GLU A 42 -13.27 -29.29 40.82
N GLU A 43 -14.23 -29.52 39.91
CA GLU A 43 -15.55 -30.06 40.23
C GLU A 43 -15.51 -31.52 40.71
N THR A 44 -14.55 -32.31 40.20
CA THR A 44 -14.32 -33.70 40.66
C THR A 44 -13.59 -33.78 42.00
N ASN A 45 -13.01 -32.69 42.48
CA ASN A 45 -12.42 -32.65 43.81
C ASN A 45 -13.52 -32.40 44.86
N ASP A 46 -13.82 -33.41 45.68
CA ASP A 46 -14.73 -33.27 46.82
C ASP A 46 -14.08 -32.41 47.93
N SER A 47 -14.32 -31.11 47.84
CA SER A 47 -13.85 -30.10 48.79
C SER A 47 -14.30 -30.39 50.23
N CYS A 48 -15.49 -30.96 50.41
CA CYS A 48 -15.97 -31.34 51.74
C CYS A 48 -15.15 -32.51 52.30
N TYR A 49 -14.89 -33.54 51.51
CA TYR A 49 -14.09 -34.69 51.95
C TYR A 49 -12.65 -34.31 52.34
N GLU A 50 -12.05 -33.34 51.63
CA GLU A 50 -10.72 -32.84 51.92
C GLU A 50 -10.64 -32.11 53.28
N LEU A 51 -11.67 -31.32 53.64
CA LEU A 51 -11.72 -30.60 54.91
C LEU A 51 -11.85 -31.51 56.14
N PHE A 52 -12.42 -32.71 55.98
CA PHE A 52 -12.66 -33.65 57.08
C PHE A 52 -11.62 -34.76 57.20
N THR A 53 -10.59 -34.79 56.34
CA THR A 53 -9.56 -35.84 56.36
C THR A 53 -8.16 -35.23 56.46
N PRO A 54 -7.32 -35.63 57.44
CA PRO A 54 -5.94 -35.15 57.54
C PRO A 54 -5.00 -35.74 56.45
N ARG A 55 -5.52 -36.51 55.50
CA ARG A 55 -4.77 -37.09 54.38
C ARG A 55 -4.83 -36.15 53.18
N ASN A 56 -3.71 -36.00 52.49
CA ASN A 56 -3.67 -35.31 51.20
C ASN A 56 -4.38 -36.16 50.13
N VAL A 57 -5.64 -35.83 49.87
CA VAL A 57 -6.48 -36.45 48.84
C VAL A 57 -6.33 -35.70 47.52
N ASN A 58 -6.46 -36.40 46.38
CA ASN A 58 -6.44 -35.82 45.03
C ASN A 58 -5.18 -35.02 44.64
N SER A 59 -4.02 -35.35 45.22
CA SER A 59 -2.73 -34.71 44.90
C SER A 59 -2.36 -34.74 43.41
N LYS A 60 -2.78 -35.78 42.68
CA LYS A 60 -2.61 -35.88 41.22
C LYS A 60 -3.40 -34.83 40.43
N ASN A 61 -4.65 -34.57 40.82
CA ASN A 61 -5.48 -33.56 40.15
C ASN A 61 -4.90 -32.16 40.38
N LYS A 62 -4.44 -31.87 41.60
CA LYS A 62 -3.76 -30.60 41.93
C LYS A 62 -2.48 -30.40 41.13
N ALA A 63 -1.66 -31.45 41.01
CA ALA A 63 -0.48 -31.41 40.15
C ALA A 63 -0.85 -31.12 38.70
N LYS A 64 -1.90 -31.79 38.17
CA LYS A 64 -2.35 -31.58 36.79
C LYS A 64 -2.94 -30.19 36.55
N ILE A 65 -3.69 -29.63 37.51
CA ILE A 65 -4.17 -28.24 37.45
C ILE A 65 -2.99 -27.27 37.38
N ASN A 66 -1.96 -27.46 38.21
CA ASN A 66 -0.77 -26.60 38.18
C ASN A 66 -0.02 -26.71 36.84
N GLU A 67 0.12 -27.91 36.27
CA GLU A 67 0.69 -28.10 34.92
C GLU A 67 -0.11 -27.33 33.87
N LEU A 68 -1.45 -27.47 33.88
CA LEU A 68 -2.33 -26.78 32.94
C LEU A 68 -2.26 -25.25 33.08
N ILE A 69 -2.09 -24.73 34.30
CA ILE A 69 -1.91 -23.29 34.56
C ILE A 69 -0.58 -22.78 33.97
N GLU A 70 0.52 -23.52 34.14
CA GLU A 70 1.81 -23.16 33.54
C GLU A 70 1.77 -23.24 32.00
N GLU A 71 1.11 -24.26 31.45
CA GLU A 71 0.85 -24.35 30.01
C GLU A 71 0.03 -23.14 29.52
N GLN A 72 -1.02 -22.73 30.24
CA GLN A 72 -1.81 -21.55 29.90
C GLN A 72 -0.99 -20.26 29.90
N LYS A 73 -0.02 -20.09 30.81
CA LYS A 73 0.88 -18.93 30.79
C LYS A 73 1.73 -18.90 29.53
N SER A 74 2.36 -20.03 29.19
CA SER A 74 3.18 -20.15 27.98
C SER A 74 2.37 -19.94 26.69
N ILE A 75 1.14 -20.44 26.65
CA ILE A 75 0.21 -20.20 25.53
C ILE A 75 -0.15 -18.71 25.44
N ASN A 76 -0.43 -18.03 26.55
CA ASN A 76 -0.72 -16.60 26.56
C ASN A 76 0.46 -15.76 26.04
N GLU A 77 1.68 -16.06 26.47
CA GLU A 77 2.89 -15.40 25.94
C GLU A 77 3.02 -15.60 24.43
N SER A 78 2.73 -16.82 23.95
CA SER A 78 2.74 -17.14 22.52
C SER A 78 1.65 -16.38 21.75
N ILE A 79 0.45 -16.27 22.31
CA ILE A 79 -0.68 -15.50 21.76
C ILE A 79 -0.30 -14.02 21.64
N ASP A 80 0.31 -13.43 22.67
CA ASP A 80 0.72 -12.03 22.65
C ASP A 80 1.80 -11.76 21.60
N ASN A 81 2.78 -12.66 21.47
CA ASN A 81 3.79 -12.59 20.42
C ASN A 81 3.16 -12.66 19.03
N LEU A 82 2.25 -13.62 18.79
CA LEU A 82 1.54 -13.74 17.51
C LEU A 82 0.70 -12.50 17.19
N LYS A 83 0.00 -11.94 18.18
CA LYS A 83 -0.76 -10.68 18.01
C LYS A 83 0.14 -9.52 17.61
N ASN A 84 1.34 -9.43 18.18
CA ASN A 84 2.31 -8.41 17.80
C ASN A 84 2.79 -8.61 16.36
N SER A 85 3.16 -9.83 15.97
CA SER A 85 3.54 -10.14 14.58
C SER A 85 2.42 -9.83 13.58
N ILE A 86 1.15 -10.19 13.89
CA ILE A 86 0.00 -9.87 13.04
C ILE A 86 -0.18 -8.35 12.88
N LYS A 87 0.04 -7.56 13.94
CA LYS A 87 0.00 -6.10 13.88
C LYS A 87 1.12 -5.55 12.99
N GLU A 88 2.34 -6.08 13.10
CA GLU A 88 3.46 -5.68 12.25
C GLU A 88 3.17 -5.93 10.77
N TYR A 89 2.70 -7.13 10.42
CA TYR A 89 2.31 -7.44 9.03
C TYR A 89 1.15 -6.57 8.55
N SER A 90 0.17 -6.28 9.41
CA SER A 90 -0.94 -5.38 9.06
C SER A 90 -0.44 -3.97 8.73
N SER A 91 0.52 -3.43 9.51
CA SER A 91 1.12 -2.13 9.22
C SER A 91 1.94 -2.13 7.93
N LYS A 92 2.67 -3.21 7.64
CA LYS A 92 3.41 -3.35 6.36
C LYS A 92 2.47 -3.38 5.16
N ILE A 93 1.34 -4.07 5.27
CA ILE A 93 0.32 -4.12 4.22
C ILE A 93 -0.27 -2.72 3.99
N GLU A 94 -0.61 -2.00 5.06
CA GLU A 94 -1.15 -0.63 4.96
C GLU A 94 -0.16 0.35 4.30
N GLN A 95 1.13 0.24 4.63
CA GLN A 95 2.18 1.03 3.96
C GLN A 95 2.28 0.70 2.47
N LEU A 96 2.17 -0.58 2.08
CA LEU A 96 2.17 -0.97 0.67
C LEU A 96 0.92 -0.45 -0.06
N ASP A 97 -0.24 -0.46 0.59
CA ASP A 97 -1.47 0.08 0.00
C ASP A 97 -1.34 1.57 -0.30
N GLN A 98 -0.75 2.35 0.62
CA GLN A 98 -0.48 3.77 0.41
C GLN A 98 0.47 4.02 -0.77
N ILE A 99 1.56 3.24 -0.86
CA ILE A 99 2.53 3.37 -1.95
C ILE A 99 1.87 3.04 -3.31
N VAL A 100 1.04 1.99 -3.35
CA VAL A 100 0.34 1.59 -4.57
C VAL A 100 -0.70 2.64 -4.99
N GLU A 101 -1.43 3.24 -4.04
CA GLU A 101 -2.37 4.33 -4.34
C GLU A 101 -1.65 5.57 -4.90
N GLU A 102 -0.52 5.95 -4.31
CA GLU A 102 0.26 7.12 -4.75
C GLU A 102 0.86 6.91 -6.16
N GLU A 103 1.45 5.74 -6.42
CA GLU A 103 1.94 5.37 -7.76
C GLU A 103 0.83 5.36 -8.81
N ASN A 104 -0.36 4.84 -8.48
CA ASN A 104 -1.50 4.85 -9.41
C ASN A 104 -1.98 6.28 -9.71
N ARG A 105 -1.96 7.17 -8.72
CA ARG A 105 -2.35 8.57 -8.90
C ARG A 105 -1.38 9.33 -9.81
N GLU A 106 -0.08 9.11 -9.64
CA GLU A 106 0.94 9.67 -10.53
C GLU A 106 0.76 9.17 -11.98
N ILE A 107 0.45 7.88 -12.16
CA ILE A 107 0.15 7.32 -13.48
C ILE A 107 -1.11 7.96 -14.09
N GLU A 108 -2.16 8.17 -13.31
CA GLU A 108 -3.42 8.77 -13.78
C GLU A 108 -3.20 10.21 -14.27
N ILE A 109 -2.41 11.01 -13.54
CA ILE A 109 -2.05 12.38 -13.94
C ILE A 109 -1.27 12.37 -15.27
N VAL A 110 -0.30 11.46 -15.40
CA VAL A 110 0.50 11.34 -16.63
C VAL A 110 -0.37 10.88 -17.81
N GLN A 111 -1.32 9.97 -17.57
CA GLN A 111 -2.26 9.50 -18.60
C GLN A 111 -3.20 10.61 -19.07
N GLU A 112 -3.85 11.32 -18.15
CA GLU A 112 -4.72 12.46 -18.45
C GLU A 112 -3.96 13.54 -19.22
N TYR A 113 -2.70 13.78 -18.86
CA TYR A 113 -1.80 14.67 -19.59
C TYR A 113 -1.54 14.20 -21.03
N THR A 114 -1.19 12.92 -21.25
CA THR A 114 -1.01 12.40 -22.61
C THR A 114 -2.29 12.45 -23.44
N GLU A 115 -3.45 12.19 -22.84
CA GLU A 115 -4.74 12.23 -23.52
C GLU A 115 -5.12 13.65 -23.96
N ALA A 116 -4.97 14.65 -23.08
CA ALA A 116 -5.18 16.06 -23.40
C ALA A 116 -4.28 16.52 -24.57
N MET A 117 -3.02 16.07 -24.59
CA MET A 117 -2.07 16.37 -25.66
C MET A 117 -2.48 15.74 -27.00
N THR A 118 -2.95 14.48 -26.99
CA THR A 118 -3.46 13.82 -28.21
C THR A 118 -4.73 14.48 -28.73
N GLN A 119 -5.65 14.90 -27.87
CA GLN A 119 -6.85 15.61 -28.30
C GLN A 119 -6.52 16.99 -28.90
N GLN A 120 -5.56 17.72 -28.35
CA GLN A 120 -5.11 19.00 -28.94
C GLN A 120 -4.40 18.84 -30.29
N ASN A 121 -3.62 17.77 -30.49
CA ASN A 121 -3.02 17.47 -31.79
C ASN A 121 -4.06 17.09 -32.86
N ILE A 122 -5.18 16.48 -32.48
CA ILE A 122 -6.27 16.15 -33.41
C ILE A 122 -7.08 17.41 -33.79
N VAL A 123 -7.31 18.33 -32.84
CA VAL A 123 -8.05 19.58 -33.10
C VAL A 123 -7.26 20.56 -33.98
N SER A 124 -5.94 20.44 -34.05
CA SER A 124 -5.09 21.32 -34.86
C SER A 124 -4.92 20.88 -36.33
N GLU A 125 -5.35 19.68 -36.73
CA GLU A 125 -5.31 19.25 -38.14
C GLU A 125 -6.52 19.72 -38.98
N ASP A 126 -7.66 20.01 -38.35
CA ASP A 126 -8.94 20.25 -39.07
C ASP A 126 -9.30 21.73 -39.32
N GLU A 127 -8.57 22.71 -38.80
CA GLU A 127 -8.81 24.14 -39.08
C GLU A 127 -7.75 24.73 -40.03
N LYS A 128 -7.67 24.18 -41.25
CA LYS A 128 -7.04 24.88 -42.38
C LYS A 128 -8.03 25.86 -42.99
N GLU A 129 -8.09 27.09 -42.50
CA GLU A 129 -8.56 28.24 -43.29
C GLU A 129 -8.13 29.58 -42.68
N SER A 130 -6.99 30.12 -43.15
CA SER A 130 -6.79 31.51 -43.58
C SER A 130 -5.37 32.03 -43.27
N SER A 131 -4.77 32.60 -44.30
CA SER A 131 -3.33 32.76 -44.49
C SER A 131 -2.71 34.02 -43.86
N GLU A 132 -3.19 34.47 -42.70
CA GLU A 132 -2.57 35.58 -41.93
C GLU A 132 -2.29 35.26 -40.44
N ASP A 133 -2.81 34.14 -39.90
CA ASP A 133 -2.73 33.83 -38.45
C ASP A 133 -1.60 32.86 -38.03
N ASN A 134 -0.74 32.41 -38.95
CA ASN A 134 0.32 31.42 -38.64
C ASN A 134 1.29 31.86 -37.53
N LEU A 135 1.64 33.16 -37.45
CA LEU A 135 2.53 33.67 -36.41
C LEU A 135 1.82 33.72 -35.05
N LEU A 136 0.57 34.18 -35.03
CA LEU A 136 -0.21 34.29 -33.81
C LEU A 136 -0.48 32.90 -33.22
N ASP A 137 -0.78 31.92 -34.07
CA ASP A 137 -1.00 30.54 -33.66
C ASP A 137 0.29 29.85 -33.22
N SER A 138 1.41 30.15 -33.86
CA SER A 138 2.73 29.68 -33.39
C SER A 138 3.08 30.26 -32.01
N ILE A 139 2.79 31.54 -31.77
CA ILE A 139 3.01 32.19 -30.47
C ILE A 139 2.06 31.62 -29.40
N LYS A 140 0.78 31.38 -29.72
CA LYS A 140 -0.16 30.73 -28.80
C LYS A 140 0.30 29.31 -28.45
N ASN A 141 0.79 28.55 -29.44
CA ASN A 141 1.34 27.21 -29.23
C ASN A 141 2.56 27.24 -28.29
N ILE A 142 3.50 28.17 -28.50
CA ILE A 142 4.65 28.37 -27.61
C ILE A 142 4.18 28.74 -26.19
N LEU A 143 3.25 29.69 -26.05
CA LEU A 143 2.74 30.13 -24.75
C LEU A 143 2.14 28.96 -23.96
N ASN A 144 1.27 28.19 -24.58
CA ASN A 144 0.64 27.03 -23.96
C ASN A 144 1.68 25.99 -23.51
N ARG A 145 2.68 25.69 -24.35
CA ARG A 145 3.75 24.74 -23.99
C ARG A 145 4.64 25.25 -22.87
N VAL A 146 4.86 26.56 -22.77
CA VAL A 146 5.63 27.18 -21.68
C VAL A 146 4.85 27.20 -20.36
N GLU A 147 3.56 27.55 -20.38
CA GLU A 147 2.69 27.44 -19.20
C GLU A 147 2.65 26.01 -18.66
N LEU A 148 2.60 25.05 -19.58
CA LEU A 148 2.57 23.64 -19.28
C LEU A 148 3.92 23.13 -18.72
N CYS A 149 5.05 23.61 -19.25
CA CYS A 149 6.36 23.36 -18.66
C CYS A 149 6.49 23.93 -17.24
N SER A 150 5.80 25.05 -16.94
CA SER A 150 5.81 25.64 -15.60
C SER A 150 5.09 24.77 -14.57
N GLN A 151 4.06 24.02 -14.97
CA GLN A 151 3.35 23.07 -14.11
C GLN A 151 4.13 21.75 -13.95
N LEU A 152 4.88 21.34 -14.97
CA LEU A 152 5.64 20.08 -14.97
C LEU A 152 6.98 20.13 -14.22
N ILE A 153 7.48 21.31 -13.86
CA ILE A 153 8.86 21.47 -13.39
C ILE A 153 9.15 20.69 -12.09
N ASP A 154 8.13 20.54 -11.24
CA ASP A 154 8.22 19.85 -9.95
C ASP A 154 7.81 18.36 -10.02
N ILE A 155 7.12 17.95 -11.09
CA ILE A 155 6.56 16.58 -11.27
C ILE A 155 7.48 15.75 -12.16
N ASP A 156 7.81 16.25 -13.35
CA ASP A 156 8.69 15.56 -14.31
C ASP A 156 9.69 16.55 -14.94
N PRO A 157 10.85 16.76 -14.29
CA PRO A 157 11.88 17.67 -14.78
C PRO A 157 12.55 17.18 -16.06
N VAL A 158 12.48 15.87 -16.36
CA VAL A 158 13.06 15.31 -17.60
C VAL A 158 12.15 15.65 -18.78
N ARG A 159 10.84 15.45 -18.63
CA ARG A 159 9.85 15.81 -19.66
C ARG A 159 9.78 17.31 -19.88
N CYS A 160 9.75 18.11 -18.81
CA CYS A 160 9.78 19.57 -18.90
C CYS A 160 10.98 20.05 -19.74
N ARG A 161 12.18 19.50 -19.50
CA ARG A 161 13.38 19.83 -20.28
C ARG A 161 13.28 19.44 -21.77
N LEU A 162 12.66 18.32 -22.09
CA LEU A 162 12.45 17.89 -23.48
C LEU A 162 11.47 18.82 -24.22
N GLU A 163 10.37 19.18 -23.56
CA GLU A 163 9.38 20.11 -24.11
C GLU A 163 9.98 21.51 -24.31
N LEU A 164 10.72 22.02 -23.31
CA LEU A 164 11.45 23.29 -23.43
C LEU A 164 12.46 23.26 -24.59
N SER A 165 13.15 22.14 -24.81
CA SER A 165 14.09 21.98 -25.94
C SER A 165 13.37 22.04 -27.29
N SER A 166 12.16 21.48 -27.37
CA SER A 166 11.34 21.54 -28.58
C SER A 166 10.75 22.94 -28.81
N VAL A 167 10.29 23.63 -27.75
CA VAL A 167 9.87 25.04 -27.82
C VAL A 167 11.02 25.93 -28.30
N MET A 168 12.23 25.68 -27.80
CA MET A 168 13.43 26.43 -28.20
C MET A 168 13.78 26.23 -29.67
N LYS A 169 13.54 25.04 -30.21
CA LYS A 169 13.69 24.78 -31.65
C LYS A 169 12.67 25.56 -32.48
N ILE A 170 11.39 25.52 -32.12
CA ILE A 170 10.33 26.28 -32.82
C ILE A 170 10.62 27.78 -32.80
N LEU A 171 11.08 28.32 -31.66
CA LEU A 171 11.47 29.73 -31.56
C LEU A 171 12.65 30.08 -32.48
N THR A 172 13.61 29.16 -32.62
CA THR A 172 14.77 29.35 -33.50
C THR A 172 14.33 29.37 -34.96
N ASP A 173 13.51 28.39 -35.37
CA ASP A 173 12.97 28.29 -36.73
C ASP A 173 12.16 29.56 -37.11
N LEU A 174 11.34 30.08 -36.18
CA LEU A 174 10.57 31.33 -36.39
C LEU A 174 11.45 32.59 -36.51
N ILE A 175 12.59 32.62 -35.83
CA ILE A 175 13.55 33.74 -35.93
C ILE A 175 14.25 33.69 -37.29
N GLU A 176 14.68 32.51 -37.72
CA GLU A 176 15.34 32.31 -39.03
C GLU A 176 14.41 32.65 -40.20
N GLU A 177 13.14 32.22 -40.17
CA GLU A 177 12.15 32.57 -41.21
C GLU A 177 11.92 34.09 -41.31
N LYS A 178 12.02 34.80 -40.18
CA LYS A 178 11.82 36.25 -40.15
C LYS A 178 13.05 37.00 -40.67
N ASP A 179 14.26 36.54 -40.35
CA ASP A 179 15.52 37.10 -40.87
C ASP A 179 15.67 36.90 -42.39
N GLU A 180 15.12 35.82 -42.97
CA GLU A 180 15.09 35.62 -44.43
C GLU A 180 14.06 36.49 -45.16
N SER A 181 12.99 36.92 -44.47
CA SER A 181 11.91 37.73 -45.06
C SER A 181 12.22 39.23 -45.18
N ASP A 182 13.28 39.71 -44.54
CA ASP A 182 13.73 41.11 -44.52
C ASP A 182 14.80 41.44 -45.60
N PHE A 183 15.04 40.54 -46.57
CA PHE A 183 15.89 40.72 -47.76
C PHE A 183 15.09 40.71 -49.07
#